data_AF-A0A1I2T2M6-F1
#
_entry.id   AF-A0A1I2T2M6-F1
#
_cell.length_a   1.000
_cell.length_b   1.000
_cell.length_c   1.000
_cell.angle_alpha   90.00
_cell.angle_beta   90.00
_cell.angle_gamma   90.00
#
_symmetry.space_group_name_H-M   'P 1'
#
loop_
_entity.id
_entity.type
_entity.pdbx_description
1 polymer ?
#
loop_
_entity_poly.entity_id
_entity_poly.type
_entity_poly.pdbx_seq_one_letter_code
_entity_poly.pdbx_strand_id
1 'polypeptide(L)'
;MSKKKFPDPPPEVEETVKQYVRKGEDYHIFRPAIKFNDVLYHYCKFAKGKTRSDGNEELSGFLIVRDDGVVPPKTEEVISILRLGLHTNTMTFDIAVTGREWASLPIQMWEKLMNLLRKVEQAFQSEMPEEIREALSVFKETAETMSREQKLLQDVSKAMKLAGEVTIVTPEIGQKIADHFDGLLVPRRLT
;
A
#
# COMPACT_ATOMS: atom_id res chain seq x y z
N MET A 1 6.67 -11.29 -22.29
CA MET A 1 5.39 -11.41 -21.53
C MET A 1 4.53 -10.22 -21.89
N SER A 2 3.33 -10.45 -22.44
CA SER A 2 2.39 -9.38 -22.78
C SER A 2 1.97 -8.65 -21.50
N LYS A 3 2.15 -7.32 -21.46
CA LYS A 3 1.60 -6.48 -20.39
C LYS A 3 0.08 -6.56 -20.51
N LYS A 4 -0.58 -7.46 -19.76
CA LYS A 4 -2.05 -7.40 -19.63
C LYS A 4 -2.37 -6.01 -19.08
N LYS A 5 -3.04 -5.19 -19.90
CA LYS A 5 -3.54 -3.89 -19.48
C LYS A 5 -4.66 -4.16 -18.48
N PHE A 6 -4.64 -3.45 -17.35
CA PHE A 6 -5.84 -3.31 -16.51
C PHE A 6 -7.03 -2.96 -17.41
N PRO A 7 -8.22 -3.53 -17.17
CA PRO A 7 -9.40 -3.14 -17.92
C PRO A 7 -9.57 -1.62 -17.79
N ASP A 8 -9.79 -0.96 -18.92
CA ASP A 8 -10.10 0.46 -18.92
C ASP A 8 -11.48 0.65 -18.24
N PRO A 9 -11.70 1.77 -17.53
CA PRO A 9 -13.01 2.06 -16.97
C PRO A 9 -14.08 2.10 -18.08
N PRO A 10 -15.35 1.78 -17.77
CA PRO A 10 -16.44 1.89 -18.73
C PRO A 10 -16.49 3.31 -19.35
N PRO A 11 -16.84 3.44 -20.64
CA PRO A 11 -16.94 4.74 -21.30
C PRO A 11 -17.83 5.73 -20.55
N GLU A 12 -18.93 5.26 -19.97
CA GLU A 12 -19.89 6.05 -19.20
C GLU A 12 -19.25 6.68 -17.96
N VAL A 13 -18.34 5.95 -17.30
CA VAL A 13 -17.57 6.46 -16.16
C VAL A 13 -16.64 7.57 -16.60
N GLU A 14 -15.91 7.37 -17.71
CA GLU A 14 -14.98 8.37 -18.22
C GLU A 14 -15.71 9.64 -18.70
N GLU A 15 -16.83 9.49 -19.38
CA GLU A 15 -17.69 10.60 -19.81
C GLU A 15 -18.23 11.38 -18.62
N THR A 16 -18.73 10.68 -17.58
CA THR A 16 -19.17 11.33 -16.34
C THR A 16 -18.03 12.09 -15.69
N VAL A 17 -16.86 11.49 -15.51
CA VAL A 17 -15.70 12.14 -14.87
C VAL A 17 -15.31 13.44 -15.60
N LYS A 18 -15.30 13.42 -16.95
CA LYS A 18 -14.98 14.60 -17.77
C LYS A 18 -15.89 15.80 -17.50
N GLN A 19 -17.16 15.56 -17.15
CA GLN A 19 -18.11 16.64 -16.84
C GLN A 19 -17.78 17.38 -15.54
N TYR A 20 -17.02 16.77 -14.63
CA TYR A 20 -16.63 17.37 -13.35
C TYR A 20 -15.26 18.04 -13.37
N VAL A 21 -14.50 17.90 -14.47
CA VAL A 21 -13.17 18.52 -14.63
C VAL A 21 -13.29 20.04 -14.71
N ARG A 22 -12.61 20.77 -13.83
CA ARG A 22 -12.58 22.24 -13.89
C ARG A 22 -11.40 22.73 -14.72
N LYS A 23 -11.46 24.00 -15.14
CA LYS A 23 -10.40 24.63 -15.93
C LYS A 23 -9.05 24.53 -15.21
N GLY A 24 -8.06 23.93 -15.88
CA GLY A 24 -6.70 23.74 -15.37
C GLY A 24 -6.51 22.50 -14.49
N GLU A 25 -7.54 21.65 -14.36
CA GLU A 25 -7.44 20.34 -13.72
C GLU A 25 -7.21 19.24 -14.76
N ASP A 26 -6.44 18.24 -14.36
CA ASP A 26 -6.41 16.91 -14.96
C ASP A 26 -7.14 15.92 -14.04
N TYR A 27 -7.58 14.79 -14.57
CA TYR A 27 -8.21 13.72 -13.80
C TYR A 27 -7.44 12.40 -13.92
N HIS A 28 -7.56 11.57 -12.89
CA HIS A 28 -7.02 10.22 -12.88
C HIS A 28 -8.04 9.26 -12.25
N ILE A 29 -8.51 8.31 -13.06
CA ILE A 29 -9.36 7.23 -12.62
C ILE A 29 -8.47 6.10 -12.11
N PHE A 30 -8.64 5.74 -10.84
CA PHE A 30 -8.02 4.55 -10.28
C PHE A 30 -8.57 3.31 -10.98
N ARG A 31 -7.67 2.53 -11.57
CA ARG A 31 -8.07 1.46 -12.49
C ARG A 31 -8.84 0.31 -11.84
N PRO A 32 -8.52 -0.14 -10.62
CA PRO A 32 -9.36 -1.11 -9.94
C PRO A 32 -10.72 -0.50 -9.61
N ALA A 33 -11.79 -1.19 -10.01
CA ALA A 33 -13.12 -0.89 -9.52
C ALA A 33 -13.23 -1.30 -8.05
N ILE A 34 -14.12 -0.66 -7.31
CA ILE A 34 -14.42 -0.97 -5.91
C ILE A 34 -15.79 -1.63 -5.90
N LYS A 35 -15.87 -2.88 -5.46
CA LYS A 35 -17.14 -3.59 -5.30
C LYS A 35 -17.67 -3.38 -3.89
N PHE A 36 -18.84 -2.77 -3.77
CA PHE A 36 -19.52 -2.57 -2.49
C PHE A 36 -21.00 -2.90 -2.65
N ASN A 37 -21.57 -3.75 -1.80
CA ASN A 37 -22.96 -4.21 -1.90
C ASN A 37 -23.36 -4.71 -3.31
N ASP A 38 -22.49 -5.51 -3.94
CA ASP A 38 -22.64 -6.02 -5.32
C ASP A 38 -22.68 -4.97 -6.44
N VAL A 39 -22.42 -3.70 -6.11
CA VAL A 39 -22.29 -2.61 -7.07
C VAL A 39 -20.82 -2.25 -7.26
N LEU A 40 -20.42 -1.97 -8.50
CA LEU A 40 -19.08 -1.53 -8.85
C LEU A 40 -19.02 0.01 -8.87
N TYR A 41 -17.96 0.54 -8.30
CA TYR A 41 -17.66 1.96 -8.20
C TYR A 41 -16.25 2.25 -8.68
N HIS A 42 -16.04 3.45 -9.20
CA HIS A 42 -14.77 3.93 -9.70
C HIS A 42 -14.38 5.17 -8.91
N TYR A 43 -13.15 5.14 -8.39
CA TYR A 43 -12.55 6.24 -7.68
C TYR A 43 -11.76 7.12 -8.64
N CYS A 44 -12.04 8.42 -8.65
CA CYS A 44 -11.34 9.40 -9.46
C CYS A 44 -10.78 10.52 -8.57
N LYS A 45 -9.58 10.99 -8.89
CA LYS A 45 -8.99 12.21 -8.33
C LYS A 45 -8.84 13.28 -9.40
N PHE A 46 -8.98 14.54 -8.99
CA PHE A 46 -8.69 15.72 -9.81
C PHE A 46 -7.53 16.49 -9.19
N ALA A 47 -6.66 17.02 -10.03
CA ALA A 47 -5.55 17.81 -9.56
C ALA A 47 -5.14 18.88 -10.57
N LYS A 48 -4.51 19.95 -10.06
CA LYS A 48 -3.85 20.97 -10.89
C LYS A 48 -2.36 20.67 -11.00
N GLY A 49 -1.79 20.97 -12.15
CA GLY A 49 -0.39 20.67 -12.47
C GLY A 49 -0.23 19.33 -13.19
N LYS A 50 0.95 19.06 -13.75
CA LYS A 50 1.18 17.83 -14.52
C LYS A 50 1.15 16.63 -13.59
N THR A 51 0.18 15.74 -13.81
CA THR A 51 0.07 14.41 -13.21
C THR A 51 1.19 13.48 -13.72
N ARG A 52 2.45 13.77 -13.39
CA ARG A 52 3.59 12.86 -13.56
C ARG A 52 4.82 13.37 -12.81
N SER A 53 4.96 12.87 -11.58
CA SER A 53 6.25 12.53 -10.95
C SER A 53 7.19 13.66 -10.49
N ASP A 54 6.79 14.93 -10.52
CA ASP A 54 7.58 16.04 -9.96
C ASP A 54 7.16 16.46 -8.54
N GLY A 55 6.08 15.86 -7.99
CA GLY A 55 5.58 16.16 -6.65
C GLY A 55 4.80 17.47 -6.54
N ASN A 56 4.53 18.16 -7.67
CA ASN A 56 3.81 19.43 -7.70
C ASN A 56 2.32 19.27 -8.02
N GLU A 57 1.76 18.07 -7.89
CA GLU A 57 0.34 17.80 -8.09
C GLU A 57 -0.46 18.40 -6.91
N GLU A 58 -1.21 19.47 -7.16
CA GLU A 58 -2.13 20.04 -6.16
C GLU A 58 -3.50 19.37 -6.30
N LEU A 59 -3.78 18.43 -5.40
CA LEU A 59 -5.04 17.71 -5.35
C LEU A 59 -6.21 18.68 -5.13
N SER A 60 -7.17 18.71 -6.04
CA SER A 60 -8.29 19.64 -6.02
C SER A 60 -9.63 18.99 -5.70
N GLY A 61 -9.75 17.68 -5.82
CA GLY A 61 -10.96 16.96 -5.44
C GLY A 61 -10.95 15.47 -5.74
N PHE A 62 -12.05 14.82 -5.35
CA PHE A 62 -12.31 13.41 -5.60
C PHE A 62 -13.76 13.20 -6.07
N LEU A 63 -13.98 12.10 -6.80
CA LEU A 63 -15.29 11.67 -7.24
C LEU A 63 -15.39 10.15 -7.18
N ILE A 64 -16.56 9.68 -6.73
CA ILE A 64 -16.98 8.29 -6.88
C ILE A 64 -18.04 8.24 -7.97
N VAL A 65 -17.86 7.31 -8.91
CA VAL A 65 -18.80 7.08 -10.01
C VAL A 65 -19.16 5.61 -10.02
N ARG A 66 -20.44 5.26 -10.10
CA ARG A 66 -20.86 3.88 -10.28
C ARG A 66 -20.49 3.40 -11.68
N ASP A 67 -20.35 2.09 -11.87
CA ASP A 67 -19.95 1.47 -13.16
C ASP A 67 -20.85 1.85 -14.35
N ASP A 68 -22.10 2.25 -14.10
CA ASP A 68 -23.05 2.74 -15.10
C ASP A 68 -22.97 4.27 -15.34
N GLY A 69 -21.93 4.93 -14.83
CA GLY A 69 -21.72 6.37 -14.99
C GLY A 69 -22.48 7.25 -14.00
N VAL A 70 -23.29 6.70 -13.09
CA VAL A 70 -24.05 7.52 -12.13
C VAL A 70 -23.16 7.99 -10.99
N VAL A 71 -23.22 9.28 -10.66
CA VAL A 71 -22.62 9.83 -9.44
C VAL A 71 -23.60 9.69 -8.28
N PRO A 72 -23.32 8.82 -7.29
CA PRO A 72 -24.22 8.65 -6.16
C PRO A 72 -24.22 9.90 -5.26
N PRO A 73 -25.32 10.16 -4.53
CA PRO A 73 -25.38 11.27 -3.58
C PRO A 73 -24.36 11.07 -2.45
N LYS A 74 -23.92 12.17 -1.84
CA LYS A 74 -22.98 12.14 -0.72
C LYS A 74 -23.63 11.56 0.54
N THR A 75 -23.51 10.24 0.72
CA THR A 75 -23.91 9.48 1.91
C THR A 75 -22.68 8.93 2.65
N GLU A 76 -22.86 8.42 3.87
CA GLU A 76 -21.76 7.79 4.63
C GLU A 76 -21.20 6.54 3.91
N GLU A 77 -22.06 5.82 3.18
CA GLU A 77 -21.66 4.68 2.36
C GLU A 77 -20.69 5.11 1.25
N VAL A 78 -21.04 6.16 0.50
CA VAL A 78 -20.18 6.71 -0.57
C VAL A 78 -18.87 7.26 -0.01
N ILE A 79 -18.91 7.87 1.18
CA ILE A 79 -17.71 8.33 1.88
C ILE A 79 -16.82 7.14 2.27
N SER A 80 -17.39 6.02 2.68
CA SER A 80 -16.65 4.80 3.01
C SER A 80 -15.98 4.19 1.77
N ILE A 81 -16.70 4.14 0.64
CA ILE A 81 -16.15 3.71 -0.66
C ILE A 81 -15.00 4.63 -1.08
N LEU A 82 -15.16 5.95 -0.91
CA LEU A 82 -14.11 6.93 -1.20
C LEU A 82 -12.86 6.71 -0.34
N ARG A 83 -13.02 6.51 0.97
CA ARG A 83 -11.90 6.21 1.88
C ARG A 83 -11.17 4.94 1.45
N LEU A 84 -11.92 3.90 1.12
CA LEU A 84 -11.35 2.63 0.63
C LEU A 84 -10.57 2.82 -0.67
N GLY A 85 -11.12 3.55 -1.63
CA GLY A 85 -10.45 3.86 -2.90
C GLY A 85 -9.17 4.67 -2.72
N LEU A 86 -9.22 5.74 -1.91
CA LEU A 86 -8.06 6.56 -1.59
C LEU A 86 -6.97 5.74 -0.92
N HIS A 87 -7.31 5.00 0.14
CA HIS A 87 -6.36 4.20 0.90
C HIS A 87 -5.69 3.15 0.03
N THR A 88 -6.49 2.40 -0.73
CA THR A 88 -5.97 1.36 -1.64
C THR A 88 -5.10 1.95 -2.73
N ASN A 89 -5.47 3.10 -3.31
CA ASN A 89 -4.66 3.78 -4.33
C ASN A 89 -3.31 4.26 -3.77
N THR A 90 -3.31 4.89 -2.60
CA THR A 90 -2.07 5.34 -1.93
C THR A 90 -1.18 4.16 -1.61
N MET A 91 -1.72 3.10 -0.99
CA MET A 91 -0.95 1.91 -0.65
C MET A 91 -0.41 1.18 -1.87
N THR A 92 -1.19 1.09 -2.94
CA THR A 92 -0.73 0.53 -4.21
C THR A 92 0.41 1.34 -4.79
N PHE A 93 0.32 2.66 -4.74
CA PHE A 93 1.39 3.55 -5.16
C PHE A 93 2.64 3.38 -4.30
N ASP A 94 2.50 3.39 -2.98
CA ASP A 94 3.62 3.25 -2.03
C ASP A 94 4.32 1.90 -2.18
N ILE A 95 3.58 0.80 -2.34
CA ILE A 95 4.19 -0.51 -2.60
C ILE A 95 4.88 -0.52 -3.98
N ALA A 96 4.26 0.10 -5.00
CA ALA A 96 4.82 0.14 -6.34
C ALA A 96 6.08 1.01 -6.46
N VAL A 97 6.15 2.12 -5.71
CA VAL A 97 7.28 3.07 -5.75
C VAL A 97 8.34 2.67 -4.73
N THR A 98 7.98 2.59 -3.46
CA THR A 98 8.93 2.39 -2.35
C THR A 98 9.02 0.92 -1.94
N GLY A 99 7.89 0.21 -1.94
CA GLY A 99 7.85 -1.20 -1.51
C GLY A 99 8.71 -2.12 -2.36
N ARG A 100 8.94 -1.82 -3.65
CA ARG A 100 9.88 -2.56 -4.49
C ARG A 100 11.33 -2.41 -4.07
N GLU A 101 11.74 -1.18 -3.74
CA GLU A 101 13.10 -0.92 -3.26
C GLU A 101 13.32 -1.62 -1.91
N TRP A 102 12.37 -1.49 -0.99
CA TRP A 102 12.44 -2.15 0.31
C TRP A 102 12.42 -3.67 0.17
N ALA A 103 11.51 -4.25 -0.60
CA ALA A 103 11.47 -5.70 -0.86
C ALA A 103 12.75 -6.25 -1.50
N SER A 104 13.48 -5.43 -2.27
CA SER A 104 14.74 -5.84 -2.90
C SER A 104 15.91 -5.99 -1.92
N LEU A 105 15.77 -5.48 -0.69
CA LEU A 105 16.81 -5.62 0.33
C LEU A 105 17.02 -7.11 0.69
N PRO A 106 18.27 -7.57 0.79
CA PRO A 106 18.58 -8.97 1.01
C PRO A 106 18.26 -9.38 2.45
N ILE A 107 17.27 -10.28 2.62
CA ILE A 107 16.90 -10.88 3.91
C ILE A 107 18.09 -11.53 4.63
N GLN A 108 19.05 -12.02 3.82
CA GLN A 108 20.30 -12.65 4.25
C GLN A 108 21.13 -11.74 5.17
N MET A 109 20.97 -10.41 5.08
CA MET A 109 21.65 -9.48 5.99
C MET A 109 21.18 -9.66 7.43
N TRP A 110 19.87 -9.78 7.64
CA TRP A 110 19.27 -9.99 8.97
C TRP A 110 19.57 -11.39 9.51
N GLU A 111 19.55 -12.41 8.63
CA GLU A 111 19.95 -13.77 9.00
C GLU A 111 21.43 -13.84 9.43
N LYS A 112 22.32 -13.14 8.71
CA LYS A 112 23.74 -13.03 9.05
C LYS A 112 23.94 -12.31 10.39
N LEU A 113 23.22 -11.21 10.62
CA LEU A 113 23.25 -10.48 11.89
C LEU A 113 22.78 -11.39 13.04
N MET A 114 21.66 -12.09 12.88
CA MET A 114 21.15 -13.03 13.89
C MET A 114 22.15 -14.14 14.21
N ASN A 115 22.79 -14.71 13.19
CA ASN A 115 23.83 -15.71 13.40
C ASN A 115 25.05 -15.15 14.16
N LEU A 116 25.42 -13.89 13.92
CA LEU A 116 26.50 -13.23 14.64
C LEU A 116 26.11 -12.96 16.10
N LEU A 117 24.91 -12.44 16.36
CA LEU A 117 24.41 -12.21 17.72
C LEU A 117 24.32 -13.51 18.53
N ARG A 118 23.88 -14.62 17.91
CA ARG A 118 23.89 -15.95 18.55
C ARG A 118 25.30 -16.44 18.89
N LYS A 119 26.29 -16.18 18.02
CA LYS A 119 27.69 -16.53 18.31
C LYS A 119 28.25 -15.71 19.46
N VAL A 120 27.93 -14.41 19.53
CA VAL A 120 28.32 -13.54 20.65
C VAL A 120 27.71 -14.05 21.95
N GLU A 121 26.40 -14.35 21.95
CA GLU A 121 25.71 -14.93 23.11
C GLU A 121 26.37 -16.21 23.61
N GLN A 122 26.67 -17.15 22.69
CA GLN A 122 27.32 -18.42 23.02
C GLN A 122 28.75 -18.24 23.54
N ALA A 123 29.52 -17.34 22.94
CA ALA A 123 30.92 -17.13 23.31
C ALA A 123 31.09 -16.50 24.70
N PHE A 124 30.14 -15.68 25.12
CA PHE A 124 30.22 -14.90 26.36
C PHE A 124 29.16 -15.27 27.40
N GLN A 125 28.42 -16.37 27.21
CA GLN A 125 27.22 -16.71 27.98
C GLN A 125 27.42 -16.65 29.50
N SER A 126 28.54 -17.17 29.99
CA SER A 126 28.88 -17.25 31.42
C SER A 126 29.50 -15.96 31.98
N GLU A 127 30.00 -15.07 31.12
CA GLU A 127 30.76 -13.87 31.51
C GLU A 127 30.02 -12.58 31.21
N MET A 128 28.91 -12.65 30.48
CA MET A 128 28.13 -11.49 30.04
C MET A 128 27.37 -10.85 31.21
N PRO A 129 27.66 -9.58 31.54
CA PRO A 129 26.88 -8.82 32.51
C PRO A 129 25.41 -8.72 32.08
N GLU A 130 24.50 -8.60 33.05
CA GLU A 130 23.06 -8.61 32.79
C GLU A 130 22.63 -7.50 31.82
N GLU A 131 23.14 -6.29 31.99
CA GLU A 131 22.85 -5.15 31.09
C GLU A 131 23.20 -5.46 29.62
N ILE A 132 24.32 -6.13 29.39
CA ILE A 132 24.74 -6.51 28.03
C ILE A 132 23.84 -7.64 27.49
N ARG A 133 23.40 -8.56 28.36
CA ARG A 133 22.47 -9.63 28.00
C ARG A 133 21.11 -9.09 27.59
N GLU A 134 20.58 -8.12 28.34
CA GLU A 134 19.34 -7.41 28.01
C GLU A 134 19.47 -6.67 26.68
N ALA A 135 20.54 -5.88 26.49
CA ALA A 135 20.78 -5.19 25.22
C ALA A 135 20.89 -6.17 24.04
N LEU A 136 21.60 -7.28 24.21
CA LEU A 136 21.74 -8.32 23.18
C LEU A 136 20.39 -8.95 22.83
N SER A 137 19.51 -9.16 23.82
CA SER A 137 18.15 -9.64 23.58
C SER A 137 17.35 -8.67 22.72
N VAL A 138 17.41 -7.36 23.00
CA VAL A 138 16.74 -6.32 22.21
C VAL A 138 17.25 -6.30 20.76
N PHE A 139 18.56 -6.43 20.56
CA PHE A 139 19.13 -6.50 19.21
C PHE A 139 18.67 -7.74 18.44
N LYS A 140 18.56 -8.90 19.11
CA LYS A 140 18.05 -10.13 18.51
C LYS A 140 16.57 -9.99 18.11
N GLU A 141 15.73 -9.46 19.01
CA GLU A 141 14.32 -9.20 18.73
C GLU A 141 14.14 -8.23 17.54
N THR A 142 14.97 -7.19 17.47
CA THR A 142 14.97 -6.23 16.36
C THR A 142 15.30 -6.93 15.04
N ALA A 143 16.37 -7.74 14.99
CA ALA A 143 16.77 -8.43 13.78
C ALA A 143 15.74 -9.50 13.34
N GLU A 144 15.09 -10.20 14.27
CA GLU A 144 13.99 -11.12 13.99
C GLU A 144 12.77 -10.40 13.41
N THR A 145 12.38 -9.27 14.02
CA THR A 145 11.29 -8.42 13.54
C THR A 145 11.59 -7.92 12.13
N MET A 146 12.77 -7.34 11.90
CA MET A 146 13.17 -6.85 10.57
C MET A 146 13.19 -7.96 9.53
N SER A 147 13.64 -9.16 9.87
CA SER A 147 13.61 -10.32 8.97
C SER A 147 12.18 -10.71 8.60
N ARG A 148 11.26 -10.76 9.58
CA ARG A 148 9.85 -11.07 9.38
C ARG A 148 9.16 -10.02 8.49
N GLU A 149 9.32 -8.74 8.81
CA GLU A 149 8.69 -7.65 8.04
C GLU A 149 9.26 -7.58 6.61
N GLN A 150 10.57 -7.80 6.44
CA GLN A 150 11.19 -7.88 5.12
C GLN A 150 10.64 -9.03 4.27
N LYS A 151 10.37 -10.18 4.90
CA LYS A 151 9.75 -11.33 4.21
C LYS A 151 8.33 -11.00 3.76
N LEU A 152 7.55 -10.37 4.65
CA LEU A 152 6.19 -9.93 4.35
C LEU A 152 6.18 -8.94 3.17
N LEU A 153 7.07 -7.94 3.19
CA LEU A 153 7.24 -6.99 2.07
C LEU A 153 7.60 -7.69 0.76
N GLN A 154 8.49 -8.69 0.80
CA GLN A 154 8.81 -9.48 -0.39
C GLN A 154 7.63 -10.27 -0.91
N ASP A 155 6.84 -10.89 -0.03
CA ASP A 155 5.68 -11.68 -0.41
C ASP A 155 4.54 -10.78 -0.93
N VAL A 156 4.30 -9.63 -0.31
CA VAL A 156 3.37 -8.60 -0.81
C VAL A 156 3.83 -8.04 -2.14
N SER A 157 5.12 -7.71 -2.31
CA SER A 157 5.65 -7.20 -3.57
C SER A 157 5.53 -8.23 -4.71
N LYS A 158 5.80 -9.51 -4.43
CA LYS A 158 5.54 -10.62 -5.37
C LYS A 158 4.06 -10.76 -5.65
N ALA A 159 3.21 -10.74 -4.61
CA ALA A 159 1.77 -10.85 -4.74
C ALA A 159 1.23 -9.71 -5.59
N MET A 160 1.66 -8.45 -5.41
CA MET A 160 1.27 -7.32 -6.25
C MET A 160 1.81 -7.41 -7.69
N LYS A 161 3.01 -7.96 -7.87
CA LYS A 161 3.56 -8.24 -9.20
C LYS A 161 2.74 -9.31 -9.93
N LEU A 162 2.24 -10.31 -9.22
CA LEU A 162 1.31 -11.34 -9.72
C LEU A 162 -0.11 -10.77 -9.88
N ALA A 163 -0.52 -9.92 -8.94
CA ALA A 163 -1.81 -9.26 -8.81
C ALA A 163 -1.87 -7.92 -9.56
N GLY A 164 -1.07 -7.76 -10.62
CA GLY A 164 -1.41 -6.87 -11.74
C GLY A 164 -2.76 -7.23 -12.42
N GLU A 165 -3.57 -8.06 -11.76
CA GLU A 165 -4.85 -8.65 -12.13
C GLU A 165 -5.97 -8.31 -11.11
N VAL A 166 -5.71 -7.55 -10.01
CA VAL A 166 -6.81 -7.09 -9.14
C VAL A 166 -7.57 -5.97 -9.86
N THR A 167 -8.58 -6.37 -10.60
CA THR A 167 -9.52 -5.49 -11.30
C THR A 167 -10.62 -4.96 -10.38
N ILE A 168 -10.84 -5.64 -9.25
CA ILE A 168 -11.90 -5.35 -8.29
C ILE A 168 -11.36 -5.41 -6.86
N VAL A 169 -11.53 -4.32 -6.12
CA VAL A 169 -11.25 -4.20 -4.68
C VAL A 169 -12.56 -4.35 -3.93
N THR A 170 -12.66 -5.35 -3.05
CA THR A 170 -13.78 -5.49 -2.11
C THR A 170 -13.39 -4.93 -0.72
N PRO A 171 -14.34 -4.67 0.19
CA PRO A 171 -14.03 -4.26 1.56
C PRO A 171 -13.08 -5.22 2.27
N GLU A 172 -13.22 -6.53 2.05
CA GLU A 172 -12.37 -7.55 2.66
C GLU A 172 -10.94 -7.48 2.12
N ILE A 173 -10.76 -7.22 0.83
CA ILE A 173 -9.44 -6.99 0.22
C ILE A 173 -8.84 -5.70 0.78
N GLY A 174 -9.64 -4.63 0.85
CA GLY A 174 -9.26 -3.36 1.46
C GLY A 174 -8.77 -3.50 2.89
N GLN A 175 -9.54 -4.20 3.73
CA GLN A 175 -9.19 -4.44 5.12
C GLN A 175 -7.92 -5.28 5.23
N LYS A 176 -7.75 -6.32 4.41
CA LYS A 176 -6.51 -7.10 4.40
C LYS A 176 -5.30 -6.22 4.06
N ILE A 177 -5.42 -5.33 3.08
CA ILE A 177 -4.34 -4.41 2.73
C ILE A 177 -4.07 -3.44 3.89
N ALA A 178 -5.11 -2.89 4.52
CA ALA A 178 -4.99 -2.03 5.70
C ALA A 178 -4.29 -2.75 6.87
N ASP A 179 -4.74 -3.95 7.23
CA ASP A 179 -4.16 -4.76 8.31
C ASP A 179 -2.67 -5.06 8.06
N HIS A 180 -2.29 -5.29 6.79
CA HIS A 180 -0.88 -5.51 6.44
C HIS A 180 -0.05 -4.23 6.57
N PHE A 181 -0.61 -3.08 6.21
CA PHE A 181 0.07 -1.80 6.36
C PHE A 181 0.18 -1.35 7.81
N ASP A 182 -0.88 -1.52 8.61
CA ASP A 182 -0.87 -1.23 10.04
C ASP A 182 0.13 -2.15 10.78
N GLY A 183 0.30 -3.39 10.31
CA GLY A 183 1.37 -4.28 10.78
C GLY A 183 2.78 -3.78 10.45
N LEU A 184 2.97 -3.13 9.31
CA LEU A 184 4.25 -2.48 8.93
C LEU A 184 4.49 -1.17 9.70
N LEU A 185 3.40 -0.48 10.09
CA LEU A 185 3.40 0.71 10.95
C LEU A 185 3.43 0.29 12.43
N VAL A 186 4.41 -0.52 12.85
CA VAL A 186 4.67 -0.72 14.27
C VAL A 186 4.91 0.66 14.90
N PRO A 187 4.20 1.02 16.00
CA PRO A 187 4.43 2.30 16.64
C PRO A 187 5.90 2.36 17.03
N ARG A 188 6.61 3.39 16.58
CA ARG A 188 7.82 3.86 17.24
C ARG A 188 7.45 4.19 18.68
N ARG A 189 7.48 3.20 19.57
CA ARG A 189 7.75 3.46 20.99
C ARG A 189 9.23 3.81 21.05
N LEU A 190 9.51 5.06 20.71
CA LEU A 190 10.70 5.73 21.20
C LEU A 190 10.42 6.00 22.68
N THR A 191 10.82 5.05 23.52
CA THR A 191 11.12 5.31 24.93
C THR A 191 12.60 5.59 25.05
#